data_AF-A0A553BD79-F1
#
_entry.id   AF-A0A553BD79-F1
#
_cell.length_a   1.000
_cell.length_b   1.000
_cell.length_c   1.000
_cell.angle_alpha   90.00
_cell.angle_beta   90.00
_cell.angle_gamma   90.00
#
_symmetry.space_group_name_H-M   'P 1'
#
loop_
_entity.id
_entity.type
_entity.pdbx_description
1 polymer ?
#
loop_
_entity_poly.entity_id
_entity_poly.type
_entity_poly.pdbx_seq_one_letter_code
_entity_poly.pdbx_strand_id
1 'polypeptide(L)'
;MNRIEFSDINRFLTSLGTIFIGLAFLLPWFIIQNNSIILIEQEKIKQLTPTAKEIIQNQQNTLLTINCLFPTFSFGLIVLGFILLLIGLLRWNKRQAISDKIQNEDLKSKEILNLSAEAKREIIANEIESAADNDLDIDGNLNQDIDNYLNIENRIYSQLSEYYKKEYSPFQNIKIGDFNYDVILKSKDILQKSDRIIEIRFYKNSILLESLKDAGTQLALSAKNYDKTFRRRSSSILLVIYSGNEYDLNLENYRKTIREYCKTLGKIVNVKFIKETEIENYRPENLLRSINI
;
A
#
# COMPACT_ATOMS: atom_id res chain seq x y z
N MET A 1 -15.18 14.67 18.21
CA MET A 1 -16.10 13.68 17.61
C MET A 1 -15.28 12.46 17.21
N ASN A 2 -15.44 11.34 17.91
CA ASN A 2 -14.75 10.09 17.62
C ASN A 2 -15.12 9.64 16.20
N ARG A 3 -14.13 9.52 15.32
CA ARG A 3 -14.32 8.92 14.00
C ARG A 3 -14.63 7.45 14.25
N ILE A 4 -15.89 7.04 14.04
CA ILE A 4 -16.27 5.63 14.08
C ILE A 4 -15.29 4.91 13.15
N GLU A 5 -14.45 4.04 13.71
CA GLU A 5 -13.49 3.33 12.89
C GLU A 5 -14.30 2.42 11.97
N PHE A 6 -14.09 2.52 10.66
CA PHE A 6 -14.84 1.72 9.69
C PHE A 6 -14.73 0.18 9.94
N SER A 7 -13.80 -0.27 10.80
CA SER A 7 -13.67 -1.66 11.26
C SER A 7 -14.93 -2.07 12.03
N ASP A 8 -15.45 -1.14 12.83
CA ASP A 8 -16.67 -1.28 13.61
C ASP A 8 -17.88 -1.47 12.70
N ILE A 9 -17.92 -0.80 11.54
CA ILE A 9 -19.01 -0.95 10.56
C ILE A 9 -19.10 -2.36 9.99
N ASN A 10 -17.98 -3.00 9.65
CA ASN A 10 -18.02 -4.35 9.09
C ASN A 10 -18.41 -5.39 10.15
N ARG A 11 -17.90 -5.21 11.38
CA ARG A 11 -18.28 -6.05 12.54
C ARG A 11 -19.75 -5.86 12.90
N PHE A 12 -20.24 -4.61 12.83
CA PHE A 12 -21.63 -4.25 13.06
C PHE A 12 -22.58 -4.88 12.04
N LEU A 13 -22.25 -4.86 10.74
CA LEU A 13 -23.08 -5.52 9.71
C LEU A 13 -23.15 -7.03 9.93
N THR A 14 -22.02 -7.64 10.30
CA THR A 14 -21.93 -9.09 10.55
C THR A 14 -22.73 -9.48 11.80
N SER A 15 -22.65 -8.69 12.88
CA SER A 15 -23.43 -8.95 14.11
C SER A 15 -24.92 -8.73 13.89
N LEU A 16 -25.31 -7.67 13.17
CA LEU A 16 -26.70 -7.39 12.83
C LEU A 16 -27.33 -8.51 12.00
N GLY A 17 -26.59 -9.05 11.01
CA GLY A 17 -27.02 -10.21 10.24
C GLY A 17 -27.25 -11.45 11.10
N THR A 18 -26.37 -11.70 12.07
CA THR A 18 -26.51 -12.82 13.02
C THR A 18 -27.73 -12.66 13.91
N ILE A 19 -28.01 -11.44 14.37
CA ILE A 19 -29.20 -11.11 15.17
C ILE A 19 -30.48 -11.37 14.39
N PHE A 20 -30.55 -10.96 13.11
CA PHE A 20 -31.74 -11.21 12.29
C PHE A 20 -32.00 -12.69 12.03
N ILE A 21 -30.94 -13.47 11.81
CA ILE A 21 -31.07 -14.93 11.71
C ILE A 21 -31.59 -15.51 13.03
N GLY A 22 -31.03 -15.10 14.18
CA GLY A 22 -31.50 -15.55 15.49
C GLY A 22 -32.96 -15.18 15.78
N LEU A 23 -33.37 -13.95 15.47
CA LEU A 23 -34.74 -13.47 15.65
C LEU A 23 -35.75 -14.27 14.82
N ALA A 24 -35.36 -14.71 13.62
CA ALA A 24 -36.23 -15.52 12.77
C ALA A 24 -36.62 -16.87 13.41
N PHE A 25 -35.81 -17.39 14.35
CA PHE A 25 -36.08 -18.62 15.10
C PHE A 25 -36.60 -18.40 16.53
N LEU A 26 -36.28 -17.27 17.16
CA LEU A 26 -36.76 -16.94 18.51
C LEU A 26 -38.22 -16.51 18.53
N LEU A 27 -38.66 -15.72 17.55
CA LEU A 27 -40.04 -15.25 17.45
C LEU A 27 -41.07 -16.39 17.28
N PRO A 28 -40.90 -17.40 16.38
CA PRO A 28 -41.84 -18.52 16.28
C PRO A 28 -41.88 -19.35 17.57
N TRP A 29 -40.71 -19.59 18.18
CA TRP A 29 -40.62 -20.30 19.45
C TRP A 29 -41.44 -19.61 20.55
N PHE A 30 -41.28 -18.29 20.69
CA PHE A 30 -42.01 -17.50 21.69
C PHE A 30 -43.52 -17.49 21.45
N ILE A 31 -43.95 -17.46 20.19
CA ILE A 31 -45.37 -17.52 19.82
C ILE A 31 -45.95 -18.90 20.17
N ILE A 32 -45.25 -20.00 19.87
CA ILE A 32 -45.76 -21.35 20.17
C ILE A 32 -45.88 -21.58 21.68
N GLN A 33 -44.89 -21.13 22.45
CA GLN A 33 -44.84 -21.37 23.91
C GLN A 33 -45.98 -20.70 24.68
N ASN A 34 -46.46 -19.54 24.22
CA ASN A 34 -47.41 -18.71 24.97
C ASN A 34 -48.89 -18.93 24.62
N ASN A 35 -49.23 -19.85 23.69
CA ASN A 35 -50.56 -19.90 23.07
C ASN A 35 -51.37 -21.18 23.32
N SER A 36 -51.64 -21.48 24.60
CA SER A 36 -52.49 -22.62 25.02
C SER A 36 -53.97 -22.48 24.65
N ILE A 37 -54.41 -21.27 24.30
CA ILE A 37 -55.82 -20.94 23.94
C ILE A 37 -56.30 -21.64 22.65
N ILE A 38 -55.38 -22.04 21.78
CA ILE A 38 -55.70 -22.78 20.54
C ILE A 38 -56.17 -24.20 20.86
N LEU A 39 -55.80 -24.76 22.02
CA LEU A 39 -56.07 -26.15 22.41
C LEU A 39 -57.42 -26.34 23.16
N ILE A 40 -58.22 -25.28 23.31
CA ILE A 40 -59.51 -25.36 24.02
C ILE A 40 -60.55 -26.06 23.13
N GLU A 41 -61.14 -27.15 23.64
CA GLU A 41 -62.19 -27.91 22.97
C GLU A 41 -63.44 -27.07 22.69
N GLN A 42 -64.05 -27.25 21.50
CA GLN A 42 -65.24 -26.49 21.11
C GLN A 42 -66.44 -26.69 22.05
N GLU A 43 -66.54 -27.86 22.70
CA GLU A 43 -67.61 -28.15 23.65
C GLU A 43 -67.52 -27.27 24.91
N LYS A 44 -66.30 -27.02 25.40
CA LYS A 44 -66.06 -26.09 26.51
C LYS A 44 -66.38 -24.65 26.12
N ILE A 45 -66.11 -24.26 24.87
CA ILE A 45 -66.42 -22.92 24.36
C ILE A 45 -67.93 -22.67 24.29
N LYS A 46 -68.74 -23.70 23.99
CA LYS A 46 -70.22 -23.58 23.92
C LYS A 46 -70.88 -23.37 25.29
N GLN A 47 -70.21 -23.75 26.37
CA GLN A 47 -70.72 -23.60 27.74
C GLN A 47 -70.38 -22.25 28.37
N LEU A 48 -69.63 -21.39 27.67
CA LEU A 48 -69.20 -20.08 28.16
C LEU A 48 -70.25 -18.99 27.93
N THR A 49 -70.10 -17.90 28.68
CA THR A 49 -70.87 -16.67 28.45
C THR A 49 -70.56 -16.09 27.05
N PRO A 50 -71.52 -15.36 26.44
CA PRO A 50 -71.33 -14.75 25.12
C PRO A 50 -70.07 -13.89 25.01
N THR A 51 -69.79 -13.08 26.03
CA THR A 51 -68.60 -12.21 26.09
C THR A 51 -67.30 -13.01 26.14
N ALA A 52 -67.24 -14.09 26.92
CA ALA A 52 -66.05 -14.95 27.00
C ALA A 52 -65.80 -15.68 25.68
N LYS A 53 -66.87 -16.12 25.00
CA LYS A 53 -66.79 -16.75 23.69
C LYS A 53 -66.21 -15.81 22.63
N GLU A 54 -66.66 -14.55 22.61
CA GLU A 54 -66.17 -13.53 21.68
C GLU A 54 -64.68 -13.22 21.87
N ILE A 55 -64.23 -13.09 23.12
CA ILE A 55 -62.81 -12.86 23.44
C ILE A 55 -61.93 -14.02 22.95
N ILE A 56 -62.33 -15.27 23.24
CA ILE A 56 -61.59 -16.46 22.83
C ILE A 56 -61.55 -16.57 21.30
N GLN A 57 -62.66 -16.31 20.61
CA GLN A 57 -62.71 -16.33 19.15
C GLN A 57 -61.82 -15.26 18.51
N ASN A 58 -61.80 -14.04 19.06
CA ASN A 58 -60.91 -12.98 18.58
C ASN A 58 -59.43 -13.32 18.79
N GLN A 59 -59.08 -13.92 19.91
CA GLN A 59 -57.71 -14.37 20.17
C GLN A 59 -57.30 -15.50 19.23
N GLN A 60 -58.16 -16.50 19.01
CA GLN A 60 -57.91 -17.58 18.04
C GLN A 60 -57.72 -17.03 16.62
N ASN A 61 -58.57 -16.09 16.18
CA ASN A 61 -58.45 -15.46 14.86
C ASN A 61 -57.15 -14.65 14.71
N THR A 62 -56.73 -13.94 15.77
CA THR A 62 -55.46 -13.21 15.79
C THR A 62 -54.28 -14.16 15.65
N LEU A 63 -54.30 -15.28 16.37
CA LEU A 63 -53.26 -16.30 16.30
C LEU A 63 -53.19 -17.01 14.95
N LEU A 64 -54.33 -17.30 14.33
CA LEU A 64 -54.39 -17.84 12.97
C LEU A 64 -53.79 -16.87 11.95
N THR A 65 -54.08 -15.58 12.08
CA THR A 65 -53.54 -14.53 11.22
C THR A 65 -52.02 -14.42 11.38
N ILE A 66 -51.53 -14.41 12.62
CA ILE A 66 -50.10 -14.41 12.91
C ILE A 66 -49.44 -15.67 12.33
N ASN A 67 -49.97 -16.86 12.57
CA ASN A 67 -49.40 -18.12 12.05
C ASN A 67 -49.33 -18.16 10.51
N CYS A 68 -50.24 -17.48 9.81
CA CYS A 68 -50.22 -17.41 8.35
C CYS A 68 -49.13 -16.45 7.83
N LEU A 69 -49.00 -15.27 8.45
CA LEU A 69 -48.06 -14.23 8.00
C LEU A 69 -46.62 -14.51 8.45
N PHE A 70 -46.48 -15.16 9.60
CA PHE A 70 -45.22 -15.30 10.32
C PHE A 70 -44.13 -16.07 9.55
N PRO A 71 -44.41 -17.21 8.88
CA PRO A 71 -43.41 -17.92 8.08
C PRO A 71 -42.77 -17.03 7.00
N THR A 72 -43.58 -16.19 6.34
CA THR A 72 -43.12 -15.25 5.32
C THR A 72 -42.22 -14.16 5.92
N PHE A 73 -42.57 -13.67 7.11
CA PHE A 73 -41.77 -12.68 7.83
C PHE A 73 -40.42 -13.26 8.30
N SER A 74 -40.41 -14.46 8.90
CA SER A 74 -39.18 -15.15 9.30
C SER A 74 -38.28 -15.45 8.11
N PHE A 75 -38.85 -15.88 6.98
CA PHE A 75 -38.08 -16.08 5.75
C PHE A 75 -37.42 -14.78 5.28
N GLY A 76 -38.16 -13.66 5.29
CA GLY A 76 -37.62 -12.34 4.97
C GLY A 76 -36.45 -11.92 5.88
N LEU A 77 -36.56 -12.15 7.19
CA LEU A 77 -35.48 -11.88 8.15
C LEU A 77 -34.24 -12.73 7.90
N ILE A 78 -34.40 -14.01 7.56
CA ILE A 78 -33.28 -14.90 7.23
C ILE A 78 -32.55 -14.40 5.98
N VAL A 79 -33.29 -14.11 4.91
CA VAL A 79 -32.70 -13.60 3.66
C VAL A 79 -31.95 -12.30 3.91
N LEU A 80 -32.56 -11.36 4.65
CA LEU A 80 -31.93 -10.08 4.98
C LEU A 80 -30.67 -10.29 5.85
N GLY A 81 -30.74 -11.19 6.82
CA GLY A 81 -29.61 -11.54 7.68
C GLY A 81 -28.42 -12.11 6.90
N PHE A 82 -28.67 -13.03 5.97
CA PHE A 82 -27.64 -13.58 5.08
C PHE A 82 -27.02 -12.51 4.17
N ILE A 83 -27.82 -11.58 3.62
CA ILE A 83 -27.31 -10.48 2.79
C ILE A 83 -26.35 -9.61 3.60
N LEU A 84 -26.74 -9.20 4.80
CA LEU A 84 -25.89 -8.37 5.68
C LEU A 84 -24.62 -9.09 6.10
N LEU A 85 -24.72 -10.37 6.42
CA LEU A 85 -23.59 -11.21 6.80
C LEU A 85 -22.60 -11.35 5.65
N LEU A 86 -23.08 -11.64 4.43
CA LEU A 86 -22.24 -11.74 3.23
C LEU A 86 -21.54 -10.42 2.91
N ILE A 87 -22.28 -9.30 2.94
CA ILE A 87 -21.70 -7.97 2.70
C ILE A 87 -20.65 -7.65 3.76
N GLY A 88 -20.94 -7.92 5.03
CA GLY A 88 -20.04 -7.73 6.16
C GLY A 88 -18.74 -8.51 6.00
N LEU A 89 -18.83 -9.82 5.74
CA LEU A 89 -17.68 -10.70 5.55
C LEU A 89 -16.83 -10.31 4.33
N LEU A 90 -17.46 -10.04 3.18
CA LEU A 90 -16.72 -9.67 1.97
C LEU A 90 -15.95 -8.36 2.14
N ARG A 91 -16.56 -7.35 2.79
CA ARG A 91 -15.88 -6.09 3.08
C ARG A 91 -14.82 -6.24 4.15
N TRP A 92 -15.05 -7.09 5.15
CA TRP A 92 -14.06 -7.40 6.18
C TRP A 92 -12.83 -8.04 5.55
N ASN A 93 -12.99 -9.12 4.77
CA ASN A 93 -11.86 -9.82 4.14
C ASN A 93 -10.98 -8.91 3.29
N LYS A 94 -11.59 -8.06 2.45
CA LYS A 94 -10.84 -7.09 1.63
C LYS A 94 -9.99 -6.14 2.48
N ARG A 95 -10.47 -5.75 3.66
CA ARG A 95 -9.79 -4.79 4.51
C ARG A 95 -8.81 -5.44 5.49
N GLN A 96 -9.09 -6.66 5.94
CA GLN A 96 -8.15 -7.45 6.72
C GLN A 96 -6.84 -7.62 5.95
N ALA A 97 -6.93 -7.96 4.65
CA ALA A 97 -5.77 -8.06 3.77
C ALA A 97 -4.94 -6.75 3.67
N ILE A 98 -5.57 -5.59 3.84
CA ILE A 98 -4.87 -4.29 3.86
C ILE A 98 -4.23 -4.07 5.22
N SER A 99 -4.95 -4.35 6.32
CA SER A 99 -4.42 -4.22 7.68
C SER A 99 -3.21 -5.12 7.90
N ASP A 100 -3.29 -6.37 7.44
CA ASP A 100 -2.19 -7.34 7.55
C ASP A 100 -0.98 -6.90 6.71
N LYS A 101 -1.21 -6.25 5.57
CA LYS A 101 -0.13 -5.63 4.78
C LYS A 101 0.53 -4.49 5.53
N ILE A 102 -0.25 -3.58 6.11
CA ILE A 102 0.27 -2.43 6.88
C ILE A 102 1.08 -2.94 8.09
N GLN A 103 0.56 -3.90 8.84
CA GLN A 103 1.24 -4.45 10.00
C GLN A 103 2.55 -5.16 9.63
N ASN A 104 2.57 -5.91 8.53
CA ASN A 104 3.80 -6.50 8.00
C ASN A 104 4.80 -5.45 7.50
N GLU A 105 4.32 -4.34 6.94
CA GLU A 105 5.18 -3.21 6.56
C GLU A 105 5.78 -2.51 7.78
N ASP A 106 5.03 -2.36 8.87
CA ASP A 106 5.54 -1.78 10.13
C ASP A 106 6.59 -2.68 10.80
N LEU A 107 6.52 -3.99 10.59
CA LEU A 107 7.57 -4.90 11.04
C LEU A 107 8.83 -4.78 10.19
N LYS A 108 8.68 -4.62 8.86
CA LYS A 108 9.81 -4.47 7.93
C LYS A 108 10.44 -3.09 7.94
N SER A 109 9.67 -2.05 8.30
CA SER A 109 10.23 -0.71 8.51
C SER A 109 11.21 -0.68 9.69
N LYS A 110 11.10 -1.60 10.64
CA LYS A 110 12.08 -1.79 11.71
C LYS A 110 13.40 -2.43 11.22
N GLU A 111 13.40 -3.06 10.05
CA GLU A 111 14.61 -3.59 9.41
C GLU A 111 15.37 -2.51 8.61
N ILE A 112 14.79 -1.32 8.46
CA ILE A 112 15.43 -0.18 7.81
C ILE A 112 16.45 0.42 8.79
N LEU A 113 17.72 0.33 8.44
CA LEU A 113 18.81 0.94 9.20
C LEU A 113 19.27 2.21 8.48
N ASN A 114 19.35 3.34 9.19
CA ASN A 114 19.99 4.53 8.64
C ASN A 114 21.50 4.28 8.58
N LEU A 115 22.12 4.58 7.44
CA LEU A 115 23.56 4.55 7.28
C LEU A 115 24.17 5.69 8.12
N SER A 116 25.29 5.39 8.80
CA SER A 116 26.09 6.44 9.44
C SER A 116 26.75 7.30 8.36
N ALA A 117 27.04 8.57 8.70
CA ALA A 117 27.73 9.47 7.79
C ALA A 117 29.11 8.92 7.36
N GLU A 118 29.81 8.22 8.25
CA GLU A 118 31.10 7.56 7.98
C GLU A 118 30.95 6.42 6.97
N ALA A 119 29.97 5.52 7.17
CA ALA A 119 29.74 4.41 6.24
C ALA A 119 29.35 4.91 4.85
N LYS A 120 28.57 6.00 4.76
CA LYS A 120 28.21 6.61 3.47
C LYS A 120 29.42 7.27 2.79
N ARG A 121 30.31 7.93 3.54
CA ARG A 121 31.57 8.46 2.99
C ARG A 121 32.46 7.36 2.42
N GLU A 122 32.58 6.23 3.11
CA GLU A 122 33.37 5.08 2.64
C GLU A 122 32.80 4.48 1.34
N ILE A 123 31.47 4.36 1.24
CA ILE A 123 30.82 3.90 0.00
C ILE A 123 31.15 4.84 -1.16
N ILE A 124 31.00 6.16 -0.98
CA ILE A 124 31.29 7.16 -2.02
C ILE A 124 32.78 7.14 -2.40
N ALA A 125 33.68 7.00 -1.43
CA ALA A 125 35.12 6.91 -1.69
C ALA A 125 35.43 5.72 -2.62
N ASN A 126 34.92 4.53 -2.28
CA ASN A 126 35.09 3.33 -3.10
C ASN A 126 34.51 3.50 -4.52
N GLU A 127 33.40 4.22 -4.66
CA GLU A 127 32.76 4.50 -5.96
C GLU A 127 33.60 5.46 -6.82
N ILE A 128 34.16 6.51 -6.22
CA ILE A 128 35.05 7.45 -6.90
C ILE A 128 36.34 6.74 -7.33
N GLU A 129 36.94 5.94 -6.44
CA GLU A 129 38.16 5.18 -6.74
C GLU A 129 37.94 4.16 -7.87
N SER A 130 36.84 3.39 -7.81
CA SER A 130 36.49 2.40 -8.84
C SER A 130 36.21 3.06 -10.20
N ALA A 131 35.66 4.27 -10.21
CA ALA A 131 35.44 5.03 -11.44
C ALA A 131 36.76 5.58 -12.01
N ALA A 132 37.71 5.92 -11.15
CA ALA A 132 38.95 6.58 -11.52
C ALA A 132 40.07 5.63 -11.97
N ASP A 133 40.03 4.34 -11.61
CA ASP A 133 40.90 3.30 -12.19
C ASP A 133 40.78 3.18 -13.74
N ASN A 134 39.80 3.87 -14.36
CA ASN A 134 39.63 3.95 -15.81
C ASN A 134 40.12 5.28 -16.45
N ASP A 135 40.56 6.29 -15.67
CA ASP A 135 41.06 7.59 -16.15
C ASP A 135 42.40 7.94 -15.45
N LEU A 136 43.47 8.11 -16.23
CA LEU A 136 44.87 8.23 -15.78
C LEU A 136 45.27 9.54 -15.05
N ASP A 137 44.35 10.37 -14.58
CA ASP A 137 44.67 11.61 -13.87
C ASP A 137 43.72 11.88 -12.70
N ILE A 138 44.11 11.44 -11.49
CA ILE A 138 43.50 11.87 -10.23
C ILE A 138 44.49 12.82 -9.53
N ASP A 139 44.59 14.05 -10.00
CA ASP A 139 45.19 15.15 -9.23
C ASP A 139 44.10 15.97 -8.51
N GLY A 140 43.15 15.24 -7.91
CA GLY A 140 41.97 15.77 -7.22
C GLY A 140 41.98 15.45 -5.73
N ASN A 141 41.60 16.42 -4.89
CA ASN A 141 41.40 16.21 -3.47
C ASN A 141 40.18 15.32 -3.22
N LEU A 142 40.38 14.01 -3.07
CA LEU A 142 39.33 12.99 -2.87
C LEU A 142 38.28 13.40 -1.83
N ASN A 143 38.71 14.02 -0.72
CA ASN A 143 37.78 14.47 0.33
C ASN A 143 36.83 15.57 -0.18
N GLN A 144 37.33 16.48 -1.02
CA GLN A 144 36.51 17.53 -1.63
C GLN A 144 35.51 16.93 -2.63
N ASP A 145 35.91 15.92 -3.41
CA ASP A 145 35.01 15.25 -4.34
C ASP A 145 33.92 14.45 -3.60
N ILE A 146 34.26 13.78 -2.48
CA ILE A 146 33.28 13.15 -1.58
C ILE A 146 32.30 14.17 -1.00
N ASP A 147 32.81 15.30 -0.50
CA ASP A 147 31.97 16.36 0.09
C ASP A 147 31.03 16.96 -0.96
N ASN A 148 31.51 17.18 -2.19
CA ASN A 148 30.68 17.63 -3.30
C ASN A 148 29.57 16.63 -3.63
N TYR A 149 29.90 15.33 -3.68
CA TYR A 149 28.92 14.27 -3.90
C TYR A 149 27.80 14.29 -2.86
N LEU A 150 28.17 14.34 -1.57
CA LEU A 150 27.23 14.40 -0.46
C LEU A 150 26.35 15.65 -0.52
N ASN A 151 26.93 16.81 -0.85
CA ASN A 151 26.19 18.06 -0.98
C ASN A 151 25.16 17.99 -2.10
N ILE A 152 25.53 17.41 -3.24
CA ILE A 152 24.63 17.18 -4.37
C ILE A 152 23.48 16.24 -3.98
N GLU A 153 23.80 15.10 -3.37
CA GLU A 153 22.81 14.10 -2.95
C GLU A 153 21.80 14.69 -1.95
N ASN A 154 22.29 15.39 -0.91
CA ASN A 154 21.47 16.04 0.11
C ASN A 154 20.55 17.12 -0.49
N ARG A 155 21.05 17.87 -1.48
CA ARG A 155 20.27 18.90 -2.17
C ARG A 155 19.12 18.28 -2.96
N ILE A 156 19.40 17.22 -3.71
CA ILE A 156 18.39 16.49 -4.49
C ILE A 156 17.35 15.85 -3.57
N TYR A 157 17.80 15.20 -2.49
CA TYR A 157 16.89 14.64 -1.50
C TYR A 157 15.96 15.72 -0.92
N SER A 158 16.50 16.87 -0.55
CA SER A 158 15.71 17.99 0.00
C SER A 158 14.65 18.49 -0.99
N GLN A 159 15.02 18.66 -2.27
CA GLN A 159 14.08 19.06 -3.33
C GLN A 159 12.98 18.01 -3.55
N LEU A 160 13.33 16.72 -3.61
CA LEU A 160 12.38 15.63 -3.79
C LEU A 160 11.44 15.49 -2.60
N SER A 161 11.99 15.54 -1.39
CA SER A 161 11.27 15.43 -0.13
C SER A 161 10.19 16.51 -0.03
N GLU A 162 10.56 17.78 -0.26
CA GLU A 162 9.63 18.90 -0.15
C GLU A 162 8.53 18.85 -1.22
N TYR A 163 8.88 18.50 -2.46
CA TYR A 163 7.91 18.43 -3.57
C TYR A 163 6.93 17.27 -3.40
N TYR A 164 7.42 16.09 -3.01
CA TYR A 164 6.61 14.86 -2.96
C TYR A 164 6.04 14.52 -1.58
N LYS A 165 6.26 15.32 -0.54
CA LYS A 165 5.81 15.04 0.85
C LYS A 165 4.33 14.73 1.01
N LYS A 166 3.46 15.22 0.13
CA LYS A 166 2.02 14.95 0.20
C LYS A 166 1.69 13.51 -0.22
N GLU A 167 2.41 12.99 -1.19
CA GLU A 167 2.12 11.72 -1.85
C GLU A 167 3.04 10.58 -1.38
N TYR A 168 4.24 10.93 -0.94
CA TYR A 168 5.27 9.98 -0.55
C TYR A 168 5.83 10.33 0.84
N SER A 169 6.36 9.31 1.50
CA SER A 169 7.23 9.41 2.67
C SER A 169 8.67 9.21 2.20
N PRO A 170 9.50 10.27 2.19
CA PRO A 170 10.88 10.21 1.72
C PRO A 170 11.79 9.64 2.80
N PHE A 171 12.78 8.85 2.36
CA PHE A 171 13.86 8.31 3.17
C PHE A 171 15.18 8.50 2.40
N GLN A 172 16.27 8.77 3.11
CA GLN A 172 17.60 8.93 2.55
C GLN A 172 18.60 8.02 3.27
N ASN A 173 19.61 7.54 2.57
CA ASN A 173 20.77 6.86 3.15
C ASN A 173 20.37 5.70 4.05
N ILE A 174 19.56 4.79 3.51
CA ILE A 174 19.06 3.64 4.26
C ILE A 174 19.64 2.34 3.73
N LYS A 175 19.81 1.38 4.64
CA LYS A 175 20.21 0.01 4.36
C LYS A 175 19.06 -0.93 4.65
N ILE A 176 18.75 -1.81 3.70
CA ILE A 176 17.73 -2.85 3.82
C ILE A 176 18.34 -4.18 3.39
N GLY A 177 18.56 -5.07 4.35
CA GLY A 177 19.37 -6.28 4.14
C GLY A 177 20.80 -5.89 3.75
N ASP A 178 21.28 -6.44 2.64
CA ASP A 178 22.65 -6.20 2.15
C ASP A 178 22.77 -5.02 1.19
N PHE A 179 21.65 -4.33 0.88
CA PHE A 179 21.62 -3.25 -0.11
C PHE A 179 21.49 -1.89 0.55
N ASN A 180 22.24 -0.93 0.01
CA ASN A 180 22.15 0.49 0.34
C ASN A 180 21.24 1.20 -0.66
N TYR A 181 20.56 2.25 -0.19
CA TYR A 181 19.63 3.04 -0.98
C TYR A 181 19.88 4.52 -0.69
N ASP A 182 20.17 5.29 -1.73
CA ASP A 182 20.37 6.74 -1.61
C ASP A 182 19.05 7.42 -1.25
N VAL A 183 18.00 7.22 -2.04
CA VAL A 183 16.68 7.79 -1.79
C VAL A 183 15.56 6.80 -2.06
N ILE A 184 14.63 6.68 -1.11
CA ILE A 184 13.36 5.97 -1.28
C ILE A 184 12.20 6.94 -1.09
N LEU A 185 11.35 7.06 -2.10
CA LEU A 185 10.04 7.70 -1.95
C LEU A 185 8.99 6.60 -1.78
N LYS A 186 8.59 6.35 -0.53
CA LYS A 186 7.56 5.34 -0.22
C LYS A 186 6.18 5.93 -0.43
N SER A 187 5.38 5.35 -1.32
CA SER A 187 4.03 5.85 -1.61
C SER A 187 3.11 5.72 -0.39
N LYS A 188 2.40 6.81 -0.08
CA LYS A 188 1.33 6.83 0.93
C LYS A 188 0.04 6.17 0.43
N ASP A 189 -0.13 6.02 -0.88
CA ASP A 189 -1.23 5.29 -1.50
C ASP A 189 -0.71 4.07 -2.27
N ILE A 190 -0.76 2.91 -1.59
CA ILE A 190 -0.27 1.62 -2.09
C ILE A 190 -1.06 1.12 -3.31
N LEU A 191 -2.31 1.57 -3.49
CA LEU A 191 -3.18 1.07 -4.55
C LEU A 191 -2.98 1.82 -5.87
N GLN A 192 -2.61 3.10 -5.80
CA GLN A 192 -2.53 3.95 -6.98
C GLN A 192 -1.09 4.27 -7.42
N LYS A 193 -0.13 4.21 -6.50
CA LYS A 193 1.24 4.67 -6.76
C LYS A 193 2.26 3.66 -6.24
N SER A 194 3.13 3.20 -7.14
CA SER A 194 4.32 2.42 -6.78
C SER A 194 5.33 3.27 -6.01
N ASP A 195 6.20 2.63 -5.24
CA ASP A 195 7.31 3.33 -4.58
C ASP A 195 8.36 3.75 -5.62
N ARG A 196 9.28 4.63 -5.22
CA ARG A 196 10.39 5.07 -6.07
C ARG A 196 11.70 4.77 -5.37
N ILE A 197 12.58 4.07 -6.07
CA ILE A 197 13.95 3.81 -5.66
C ILE A 197 14.85 4.62 -6.57
N ILE A 198 15.59 5.56 -5.99
CA ILE A 198 16.42 6.50 -6.72
C ILE A 198 17.86 6.29 -6.28
N GLU A 199 18.69 5.96 -7.25
CA GLU A 199 20.15 5.93 -7.12
C GLU A 199 20.68 7.23 -7.71
N ILE A 200 21.59 7.90 -7.03
CA ILE A 200 22.24 9.13 -7.50
C ILE A 200 23.67 8.77 -7.87
N ARG A 201 24.16 9.23 -9.03
CA ARG A 201 25.54 9.04 -9.48
C ARG A 201 26.09 10.35 -10.03
N PHE A 202 27.28 10.73 -9.59
CA PHE A 202 27.96 11.95 -10.05
C PHE A 202 29.22 11.61 -10.87
N TYR A 203 29.36 12.24 -12.04
CA TYR A 203 30.48 12.06 -12.96
C TYR A 203 31.10 13.41 -13.35
N LYS A 204 32.35 13.62 -12.95
CA LYS A 204 33.07 14.87 -13.19
C LYS A 204 33.67 14.95 -14.60
N ASN A 205 34.41 13.92 -15.01
CA ASN A 205 35.31 13.94 -16.17
C ASN A 205 34.86 13.08 -17.37
N SER A 206 34.29 11.90 -17.13
CA SER A 206 33.82 11.01 -18.19
C SER A 206 32.67 10.14 -17.69
N ILE A 207 31.70 9.85 -18.58
CA ILE A 207 30.63 8.89 -18.32
C ILE A 207 30.92 7.63 -19.14
N LEU A 208 31.47 6.62 -18.48
CA LEU A 208 31.72 5.32 -19.08
C LEU A 208 30.44 4.46 -19.06
N LEU A 209 30.14 3.81 -20.18
CA LEU A 209 28.95 2.95 -20.29
C LEU A 209 29.00 1.78 -19.31
N GLU A 210 30.17 1.19 -19.05
CA GLU A 210 30.31 0.08 -18.10
C GLU A 210 30.00 0.55 -16.67
N SER A 211 30.52 1.71 -16.24
CA SER A 211 30.16 2.30 -14.93
C SER A 211 28.65 2.54 -14.79
N LEU A 212 27.99 2.99 -15.86
CA LEU A 212 26.52 3.12 -15.85
C LEU A 212 25.80 1.77 -15.81
N LYS A 213 26.34 0.72 -16.43
CA LYS A 213 25.78 -0.64 -16.35
C LYS A 213 25.92 -1.21 -14.95
N ASP A 214 27.03 -0.96 -14.28
CA ASP A 214 27.24 -1.40 -12.90
C ASP A 214 26.26 -0.70 -11.96
N ALA A 215 26.15 0.63 -12.05
CA ALA A 215 25.16 1.38 -11.29
C ALA A 215 23.71 0.92 -11.60
N GLY A 216 23.39 0.70 -12.88
CA GLY A 216 22.10 0.17 -13.30
C GLY A 216 21.81 -1.24 -12.76
N THR A 217 22.84 -2.09 -12.69
CA THR A 217 22.76 -3.45 -12.13
C THR A 217 22.49 -3.40 -10.64
N GLN A 218 23.26 -2.62 -9.89
CA GLN A 218 23.10 -2.46 -8.45
C GLN A 218 21.70 -1.94 -8.11
N LEU A 219 21.22 -0.91 -8.83
CA LEU A 219 19.87 -0.39 -8.66
C LEU A 219 18.77 -1.40 -9.04
N ALA A 220 18.96 -2.18 -10.10
CA ALA A 220 18.00 -3.23 -10.48
C ALA A 220 17.90 -4.31 -9.39
N LEU A 221 19.04 -4.75 -8.84
CA LEU A 221 19.10 -5.75 -7.78
C LEU A 221 18.52 -5.21 -6.46
N SER A 222 18.89 -4.00 -6.04
CA SER A 222 18.39 -3.37 -4.82
C SER A 222 16.87 -3.14 -4.92
N ALA A 223 16.36 -2.68 -6.06
CA ALA A 223 14.91 -2.53 -6.26
C ALA A 223 14.15 -3.86 -6.27
N LYS A 224 14.74 -4.96 -6.75
CA LYS A 224 14.14 -6.31 -6.62
C LYS A 224 14.13 -6.77 -5.17
N ASN A 225 15.22 -6.53 -4.45
CA ASN A 225 15.29 -6.83 -3.02
C ASN A 225 14.22 -6.05 -2.25
N TYR A 226 14.07 -4.76 -2.53
CA TYR A 226 13.01 -3.92 -1.98
C TYR A 226 11.62 -4.48 -2.27
N ASP A 227 11.31 -4.77 -3.53
CA ASP A 227 10.00 -5.30 -3.93
C ASP A 227 9.66 -6.61 -3.23
N LYS A 228 10.64 -7.52 -3.14
CA LYS A 228 10.48 -8.81 -2.46
C LYS A 228 10.29 -8.61 -0.96
N THR A 229 11.10 -7.76 -0.35
CA THR A 229 11.07 -7.45 1.08
C THR A 229 9.72 -6.85 1.42
N PHE A 230 9.30 -5.76 0.80
CA PHE A 230 8.05 -5.08 1.16
C PHE A 230 6.81 -5.64 0.47
N ARG A 231 6.93 -6.60 -0.46
CA ARG A 231 5.84 -7.12 -1.31
C ARG A 231 5.09 -5.99 -2.04
N ARG A 232 5.85 -5.00 -2.51
CA ARG A 232 5.38 -3.83 -3.24
C ARG A 232 6.07 -3.76 -4.59
N ARG A 233 5.50 -3.00 -5.52
CA ARG A 233 6.18 -2.67 -6.77
C ARG A 233 6.86 -1.32 -6.61
N SER A 234 8.13 -1.27 -6.99
CA SER A 234 8.88 -0.02 -7.11
C SER A 234 9.27 0.28 -8.56
N SER A 235 9.36 1.57 -8.85
CA SER A 235 9.98 2.07 -10.06
C SER A 235 11.39 2.54 -9.76
N SER A 236 12.36 2.05 -10.54
CA SER A 236 13.78 2.33 -10.38
C SER A 236 14.21 3.51 -11.25
N ILE A 237 14.93 4.46 -10.65
CA ILE A 237 15.42 5.67 -11.32
C ILE A 237 16.90 5.81 -11.03
N LEU A 238 17.71 5.83 -12.09
CA LEU A 238 19.14 6.14 -11.99
C LEU A 238 19.32 7.61 -12.37
N LEU A 239 19.66 8.44 -11.40
CA LEU A 239 19.86 9.88 -11.56
C LEU A 239 21.36 10.16 -11.73
N VAL A 240 21.75 10.43 -12.97
CA VAL A 240 23.13 10.70 -13.36
C VAL A 240 23.33 12.21 -13.46
N ILE A 241 24.31 12.70 -12.72
CA ILE A 241 24.68 14.11 -12.63
C ILE A 241 26.07 14.25 -13.21
N TYR A 242 26.28 15.25 -14.05
CA TYR A 242 27.56 15.40 -14.75
C TYR A 242 27.98 16.86 -14.95
N SER A 243 29.29 17.11 -14.98
CA SER A 243 29.88 18.47 -14.93
C SER A 243 30.44 18.99 -16.26
N GLY A 244 30.34 18.24 -17.35
CA GLY A 244 31.02 18.52 -18.64
C GLY A 244 30.06 18.67 -19.83
N ASN A 245 30.49 19.43 -20.84
CA ASN A 245 29.68 19.75 -22.03
C ASN A 245 29.78 18.71 -23.15
N GLU A 246 30.77 17.79 -23.11
CA GLU A 246 31.05 16.85 -24.19
C GLU A 246 30.17 15.58 -24.18
N TYR A 247 29.35 15.38 -23.15
CA TYR A 247 28.62 14.11 -22.97
C TYR A 247 27.32 14.01 -23.75
N ASP A 248 26.79 15.12 -24.28
CA ASP A 248 25.43 15.20 -24.84
C ASP A 248 25.20 14.27 -26.06
N LEU A 249 26.26 13.88 -26.79
CA LEU A 249 26.12 13.13 -28.04
C LEU A 249 25.70 11.66 -27.85
N ASN A 250 25.89 11.06 -26.66
CA ASN A 250 25.65 9.62 -26.42
C ASN A 250 24.62 9.29 -25.32
N LEU A 251 24.07 10.29 -24.62
CA LEU A 251 23.22 10.08 -23.44
C LEU A 251 21.96 9.24 -23.73
N GLU A 252 21.32 9.46 -24.88
CA GLU A 252 20.10 8.73 -25.21
C GLU A 252 20.38 7.26 -25.56
N ASN A 253 21.53 6.99 -26.18
CA ASN A 253 21.98 5.63 -26.43
C ASN A 253 22.32 4.90 -25.12
N TYR A 254 22.98 5.60 -24.18
CA TYR A 254 23.24 5.07 -22.84
C TYR A 254 21.94 4.75 -22.11
N ARG A 255 20.98 5.69 -22.09
CA ARG A 255 19.66 5.48 -21.49
C ARG A 255 19.00 4.21 -22.03
N LYS A 256 18.98 4.02 -23.35
CA LYS A 256 18.37 2.85 -23.99
C LYS A 256 19.11 1.56 -23.63
N THR A 257 20.44 1.58 -23.69
CA THR A 257 21.29 0.42 -23.41
C THR A 257 21.12 -0.06 -21.97
N ILE A 258 21.19 0.85 -20.99
CA ILE A 258 20.96 0.52 -19.58
C ILE A 258 19.55 0.00 -19.34
N ARG A 259 18.53 0.62 -19.95
CA ARG A 259 17.14 0.19 -19.81
C ARG A 259 16.92 -1.24 -20.30
N GLU A 260 17.42 -1.58 -21.49
CA GLU A 260 17.30 -2.94 -22.04
C GLU A 260 18.13 -3.94 -21.24
N TYR A 261 19.34 -3.57 -20.83
CA TYR A 261 20.19 -4.43 -20.02
C TYR A 261 19.55 -4.76 -18.67
N CYS A 262 19.10 -3.76 -17.90
CA CYS A 262 18.43 -3.97 -16.62
C CYS A 262 17.12 -4.75 -16.76
N LYS A 263 16.42 -4.62 -17.90
CA LYS A 263 15.20 -5.40 -18.18
C LYS A 263 15.49 -6.91 -18.21
N THR A 264 16.67 -7.33 -18.68
CA THR A 264 17.10 -8.74 -18.61
C THR A 264 17.29 -9.22 -17.16
N LEU A 265 17.62 -8.31 -16.24
CA LEU A 265 17.70 -8.57 -14.80
C LEU A 265 16.31 -8.59 -14.11
N GLY A 266 15.24 -8.31 -14.85
CA GLY A 266 13.86 -8.29 -14.38
C GLY A 266 13.41 -6.96 -13.79
N LYS A 267 14.11 -5.85 -14.06
CA LYS A 267 13.72 -4.50 -13.64
C LYS A 267 13.94 -3.46 -14.72
N ILE A 268 12.97 -2.57 -14.89
CA ILE A 268 13.13 -1.42 -15.77
C ILE A 268 13.76 -0.28 -14.94
N VAL A 269 14.97 0.13 -15.33
CA VAL A 269 15.67 1.29 -14.76
C VAL A 269 15.50 2.48 -15.70
N ASN A 270 14.98 3.58 -15.17
CA ASN A 270 14.85 4.83 -15.91
C ASN A 270 16.06 5.73 -15.64
N VAL A 271 16.92 5.92 -16.62
CA VAL A 271 18.10 6.78 -16.49
C VAL A 271 17.75 8.23 -16.78
N LYS A 272 18.09 9.15 -15.88
CA LYS A 272 17.90 10.59 -16.03
C LYS A 272 19.25 11.27 -15.92
N PHE A 273 19.58 12.09 -16.91
CA PHE A 273 20.81 12.87 -16.95
C PHE A 273 20.48 14.31 -16.61
N ILE A 274 21.26 14.91 -15.71
CA ILE A 274 21.13 16.31 -15.27
C ILE A 274 22.53 16.93 -15.28
N LYS A 275 22.68 18.10 -15.90
CA LYS A 275 23.92 18.87 -15.78
C LYS A 275 24.04 19.41 -14.36
N GLU A 276 25.25 19.40 -13.79
CA GLU A 276 25.48 19.91 -12.44
C GLU A 276 24.97 21.36 -12.28
N THR A 277 25.17 22.19 -13.29
CA THR A 277 24.68 23.58 -13.35
C THR A 277 23.17 23.72 -13.33
N GLU A 278 22.42 22.66 -13.69
CA GLU A 278 20.96 22.64 -13.72
C GLU A 278 20.35 22.16 -12.40
N ILE A 279 21.14 21.62 -11.46
CA ILE A 279 20.64 21.10 -10.17
C ILE A 279 19.88 22.19 -9.39
N GLU A 280 20.37 23.43 -9.46
CA GLU A 280 19.75 24.55 -8.73
C GLU A 280 18.30 24.77 -9.10
N ASN A 281 18.00 24.64 -10.39
CA ASN A 281 16.68 24.85 -10.99
C ASN A 281 15.97 23.54 -11.29
N TYR A 282 16.50 22.41 -10.81
CA TYR A 282 15.97 21.11 -11.11
C TYR A 282 14.52 20.99 -10.61
N ARG A 283 13.60 20.68 -11.52
CA ARG A 283 12.19 20.51 -11.20
C ARG A 283 11.90 19.03 -10.91
N PRO A 284 11.53 18.67 -9.66
CA PRO A 284 11.29 17.27 -9.28
C PRO A 284 10.19 16.58 -10.08
N GLU A 285 9.27 17.35 -10.68
CA GLU A 285 8.17 16.85 -11.53
C GLU A 285 8.65 16.02 -12.73
N ASN A 286 9.85 16.33 -13.25
CA ASN A 286 10.44 15.64 -14.40
C ASN A 286 10.99 14.24 -14.06
N LEU A 287 11.17 13.96 -12.77
CA LEU A 287 11.70 12.70 -12.26
C LEU A 287 10.63 11.59 -12.28
N LEU A 288 9.35 11.95 -12.02
CA LEU A 288 8.25 10.97 -11.93
C LEU A 288 7.31 10.91 -13.14
N ARG A 289 7.27 11.94 -14.01
CA ARG A 289 6.34 11.98 -15.16
C ARG A 289 6.59 10.91 -16.23
N SER A 290 7.80 10.36 -16.36
CA SER A 290 8.14 9.40 -17.42
C SER A 290 7.94 7.92 -17.05
N ILE A 291 7.20 7.62 -15.98
CA ILE A 291 7.06 6.27 -15.42
C ILE A 291 5.64 5.71 -15.62
N ASN A 292 4.70 6.53 -16.11
CA ASN A 292 3.33 6.12 -16.42
C ASN A 292 3.20 5.65 -17.88
N ILE A 293 3.86 4.54 -18.23
CA ILE A 293 3.52 3.73 -19.41
C ILE A 293 3.42 2.27 -18.96
#